data_AF-A0AAD5VVB8-F1
#
_entry.id   AF-A0AAD5VVB8-F1
#
_cell.length_a   1.000
_cell.length_b   1.000
_cell.length_c   1.000
_cell.angle_alpha   90.00
_cell.angle_beta   90.00
_cell.angle_gamma   90.00
#
_symmetry.space_group_name_H-M   'P 1'
#
loop_
_entity.id
_entity.type
_entity.pdbx_description
1 polymer ?
#
loop_
_entity_poly.entity_id
_entity_poly.type
_entity_poly.pdbx_seq_one_letter_code
_entity_poly.pdbx_strand_id
1 'polypeptide(L)'
;MDQTPTQLFESYEADFQLLLSSIKDKLEGSGKGLQGESRKASLRKVEIELDEADDIVSQLEIEIQGIPTSIRGQYTNRLKQTKAELSKYRKISKDSHTQAARTDLLGANRSRSSAGASDDPYGERNDRTRLLAGTETLEDGTRRLNDSTRIALETETYGADILRGLRGQREQIENARDTLRSADANIDRSHGKIQTMMRQMYKQRVILILIGVLFAQRVIVVSFPFPLNWSGNRPYCSIPRWSIGLYSLLMLTSLGVLDPFDRPHRFIYSVIYTPRQLAIQRLLLAVYGGATLITSIVYESVVLRQGNIWFSYFTHLTYIGLTSYFLLSAYHGLGYKPTSTPADAYPLQRWKKILQALHILLLSTVTTFPLLVTICYWALIASPATFANTYESWTAVSLHILNTVFTLLEISTSRIPPLPWTTLPVCLLLLLAYLGVAYITHFNTGVYTYEFLDPQTQHTKLAAYIVGIAVAEIILFVIVRYAIVLRDRMFRFAPERDDDSEPQKPKEALDEWEQVNWDDAERHGGRGSTRSSVVQSVAEAK
;
A
#
# COMPACT_ATOMS: atom_id res chain seq x y z
N MET A 1 10.77 -7.06 32.89
CA MET A 1 11.55 -6.13 32.03
C MET A 1 12.12 -7.01 30.94
N ASP A 2 11.66 -6.85 29.71
CA ASP A 2 12.12 -7.67 28.59
C ASP A 2 13.54 -7.21 28.22
N GLN A 3 14.52 -8.09 28.35
CA GLN A 3 15.91 -7.80 28.00
C GLN A 3 15.99 -7.57 26.49
N THR A 4 16.69 -6.53 26.07
CA THR A 4 16.85 -6.25 24.64
C THR A 4 17.75 -7.33 24.01
N PRO A 5 17.57 -7.71 22.73
CA PRO A 5 18.39 -8.73 22.07
C PRO A 5 19.90 -8.44 22.12
N THR A 6 20.28 -7.16 22.22
CA THR A 6 21.67 -6.74 22.41
C THR A 6 22.21 -7.06 23.80
N GLN A 7 21.39 -6.97 24.84
CA GLN A 7 21.77 -7.30 26.22
C GLN A 7 21.95 -8.81 26.39
N LEU A 8 21.09 -9.62 25.77
CA LEU A 8 21.21 -11.07 25.75
C LEU A 8 22.49 -11.53 25.04
N PHE A 9 22.84 -10.90 23.91
CA PHE A 9 24.09 -11.17 23.23
C PHE A 9 25.30 -10.90 24.15
N GLU A 10 25.30 -9.78 24.87
CA GLU A 10 26.39 -9.40 25.77
C GLU A 10 26.50 -10.33 26.98
N SER A 11 25.39 -10.83 27.52
CA SER A 11 25.43 -11.82 28.61
C SER A 11 26.00 -13.16 28.14
N TYR A 12 25.53 -13.68 27.00
CA TYR A 12 26.04 -14.94 26.45
C TYR A 12 27.52 -14.86 26.06
N GLU A 13 27.96 -13.71 25.55
CA GLU A 13 29.38 -13.49 25.26
C GLU A 13 30.23 -13.47 26.52
N ALA A 14 29.74 -12.88 27.62
CA ALA A 14 30.42 -12.91 28.91
C ALA A 14 30.53 -14.35 29.47
N ASP A 15 29.45 -15.12 29.40
CA ASP A 15 29.42 -16.52 29.85
C ASP A 15 30.38 -17.39 29.02
N PHE A 16 30.42 -17.19 27.70
CA PHE A 16 31.39 -17.85 26.83
C PHE A 16 32.85 -17.54 27.24
N GLN A 17 33.18 -16.28 27.53
CA GLN A 17 34.54 -15.89 27.93
C GLN A 17 34.95 -16.53 29.27
N LEU A 18 34.01 -16.70 30.20
CA LEU A 18 34.25 -17.41 31.46
C LEU A 18 34.57 -18.89 31.22
N LEU A 19 33.76 -19.59 30.41
CA LEU A 19 34.03 -20.99 30.04
C LEU A 19 35.38 -21.13 29.32
N LEU A 20 35.67 -20.24 28.37
CA LEU A 20 36.92 -20.25 27.63
C LEU A 20 38.14 -20.07 28.55
N SER A 21 38.04 -19.21 29.56
CA SER A 21 39.09 -19.02 30.56
C SER A 21 39.33 -20.28 31.40
N SER A 22 38.26 -21.00 31.76
CA SER A 22 38.34 -22.28 32.49
C SER A 22 38.97 -23.38 31.63
N ILE A 23 38.57 -23.48 30.36
CA ILE A 23 39.13 -24.42 29.38
C ILE A 23 40.62 -24.14 29.18
N LYS A 24 40.99 -22.86 29.03
CA LYS A 24 42.38 -22.44 28.86
C LYS A 24 43.23 -22.83 30.07
N ASP A 25 42.77 -22.60 31.29
CA ASP A 25 43.51 -22.98 32.50
C ASP A 25 43.71 -24.50 32.58
N LYS A 26 42.65 -25.29 32.31
CA LYS A 26 42.71 -26.76 32.36
C LYS A 26 43.56 -27.37 31.27
N LEU A 27 43.79 -26.67 30.17
CA LEU A 27 44.48 -27.22 29.00
C LEU A 27 45.91 -26.70 28.85
N GLU A 28 46.16 -25.42 29.17
CA GLU A 28 47.46 -24.78 29.04
C GLU A 28 48.19 -24.58 30.38
N GLY A 29 47.46 -24.42 31.49
CA GLY A 29 47.96 -24.21 32.84
C GLY A 29 47.99 -25.50 33.66
N SER A 30 47.02 -25.63 34.57
CA SER A 30 46.87 -26.72 35.56
C SER A 30 46.92 -28.13 34.98
N GLY A 31 46.47 -28.33 33.73
CA GLY A 31 46.42 -29.67 33.10
C GLY A 31 47.74 -30.22 32.58
N LYS A 32 48.77 -29.38 32.35
CA LYS A 32 50.08 -29.87 31.88
C LYS A 32 50.86 -30.63 32.95
N GLY A 33 50.60 -30.35 34.24
CA GLY A 33 51.27 -31.00 35.38
C GLY A 33 50.65 -32.33 35.81
N LEU A 34 49.46 -32.69 35.33
CA LEU A 34 48.75 -33.91 35.73
C LEU A 34 49.23 -35.12 34.89
N GLN A 35 49.38 -36.29 35.53
CA GLN A 35 49.80 -37.53 34.87
C GLN A 35 48.74 -38.64 35.03
N GLY A 36 48.69 -39.55 34.04
CA GLY A 36 47.86 -40.75 34.08
C GLY A 36 46.35 -40.47 34.11
N GLU A 37 45.64 -41.16 35.01
CA GLU A 37 44.18 -41.16 35.12
C GLU A 37 43.59 -39.78 35.47
N SER A 38 44.28 -38.98 36.29
CA SER A 38 43.89 -37.61 36.64
C SER A 38 43.86 -36.67 35.42
N ARG A 39 44.83 -36.83 34.49
CA ARG A 39 44.85 -36.09 33.22
C ARG A 39 43.72 -36.53 32.28
N LYS A 40 43.35 -37.81 32.30
CA LYS A 40 42.23 -38.31 31.50
C LYS A 40 40.89 -37.78 32.02
N ALA A 41 40.72 -37.71 33.34
CA ALA A 41 39.53 -37.12 33.97
C ALA A 41 39.41 -35.62 33.68
N SER A 42 40.51 -34.86 33.75
CA SER A 42 40.49 -33.43 33.42
C SER A 42 40.21 -33.17 31.94
N LEU A 43 40.74 -33.99 31.02
CA LEU A 43 40.45 -33.87 29.58
C LEU A 43 38.98 -34.17 29.25
N ARG A 44 38.34 -35.14 29.92
CA ARG A 44 36.89 -35.38 29.79
C ARG A 44 36.06 -34.20 30.26
N LYS A 45 36.49 -33.54 31.35
CA LYS A 45 35.82 -32.32 31.84
C LYS A 45 35.94 -31.16 30.84
N VAL A 46 37.10 -31.02 30.20
CA VAL A 46 37.31 -30.04 29.12
C VAL A 46 36.43 -30.32 27.90
N GLU A 47 36.16 -31.60 27.58
CA GLU A 47 35.24 -31.96 26.49
C GLU A 47 33.81 -31.51 26.78
N ILE A 48 33.31 -31.74 27.99
CA ILE A 48 31.98 -31.28 28.42
C ILE A 48 31.87 -29.75 28.36
N GLU A 49 32.90 -29.03 28.85
CA GLU A 49 32.92 -27.56 28.82
C GLU A 49 33.05 -26.99 27.39
N LEU A 50 33.69 -27.74 26.47
CA LEU A 50 33.75 -27.38 25.05
C LEU A 50 32.41 -27.56 24.34
N ASP A 51 31.64 -28.58 24.70
CA ASP A 51 30.29 -28.78 24.17
C ASP A 51 29.32 -27.70 24.70
N GLU A 52 29.42 -27.32 25.98
CA GLU A 52 28.67 -26.20 26.56
C GLU A 52 29.02 -24.86 25.86
N ALA A 53 30.29 -24.65 25.51
CA ALA A 53 30.70 -23.47 24.74
C ALA A 53 30.14 -23.46 23.30
N ASP A 54 29.93 -24.63 22.68
CA ASP A 54 29.32 -24.78 21.33
C ASP A 54 27.82 -24.44 21.38
N ASP A 55 27.13 -24.82 22.47
CA ASP A 55 25.73 -24.47 22.72
C ASP A 55 25.56 -22.95 22.87
N ILE A 56 26.45 -22.26 23.60
CA ILE A 56 26.40 -20.80 23.74
C ILE A 56 26.67 -20.09 22.39
N VAL A 57 27.61 -20.59 21.58
CA VAL A 57 27.85 -20.04 20.23
C VAL A 57 26.60 -20.19 19.35
N SER A 58 25.89 -21.32 19.46
CA SER A 58 24.63 -21.54 18.75
C SER A 58 23.54 -20.56 19.20
N GLN A 59 23.47 -20.22 20.49
CA GLN A 59 22.56 -19.20 21.01
C GLN A 59 22.92 -17.79 20.50
N LEU A 60 24.20 -17.43 20.47
CA LEU A 60 24.68 -16.14 19.92
C LEU A 60 24.32 -15.97 18.44
N GLU A 61 24.29 -17.06 17.65
CA GLU A 61 23.87 -17.03 16.24
C GLU A 61 22.38 -16.73 16.06
N ILE A 62 21.54 -17.24 16.96
CA ILE A 62 20.09 -17.01 16.94
C ILE A 62 19.80 -15.55 17.32
N GLU A 63 20.43 -15.03 18.38
CA GLU A 63 20.20 -13.67 18.85
C GLU A 63 20.61 -12.59 17.84
N ILE A 64 21.67 -12.85 17.05
CA ILE A 64 22.08 -11.93 15.96
C ILE A 64 20.97 -11.70 14.92
N GLN A 65 20.08 -12.69 14.71
CA GLN A 65 18.97 -12.54 13.77
C GLN A 65 17.93 -11.53 14.29
N GLY A 66 17.81 -11.38 15.62
CA GLY A 66 16.95 -10.40 16.29
C GLY A 66 17.51 -8.97 16.30
N ILE A 67 18.79 -8.78 16.01
CA ILE A 67 19.46 -7.47 16.04
C ILE A 67 19.18 -6.66 14.75
N PRO A 68 18.84 -5.34 14.84
CA PRO A 68 18.67 -4.46 13.70
C PRO A 68 19.86 -4.43 12.73
N THR A 69 19.59 -4.36 11.42
CA THR A 69 20.59 -4.43 10.35
C THR A 69 21.65 -3.33 10.41
N SER A 70 21.36 -2.18 11.04
CA SER A 70 22.27 -1.04 11.19
C SER A 70 23.47 -1.32 12.10
N ILE A 71 23.29 -2.13 13.15
CA ILE A 71 24.33 -2.42 14.16
C ILE A 71 24.85 -3.86 14.06
N ARG A 72 24.14 -4.73 13.33
CA ARG A 72 24.47 -6.15 13.14
C ARG A 72 25.91 -6.41 12.68
N GLY A 73 26.48 -5.51 11.86
CA GLY A 73 27.85 -5.65 11.35
C GLY A 73 28.89 -5.79 12.46
N GLN A 74 28.75 -5.05 13.56
CA GLN A 74 29.70 -5.10 14.69
C GLN A 74 29.59 -6.43 15.46
N TYR A 75 28.37 -6.89 15.72
CA TYR A 75 28.10 -8.16 16.42
C TYR A 75 28.49 -9.40 15.61
N THR A 76 28.34 -9.36 14.28
CA THR A 76 28.78 -10.47 13.41
C THR A 76 30.30 -10.63 13.37
N ASN A 77 31.06 -9.54 13.51
CA ASN A 77 32.52 -9.60 13.61
C ASN A 77 32.97 -10.21 14.94
N ARG A 78 32.29 -9.87 16.04
CA ARG A 78 32.53 -10.46 17.37
C ARG A 78 32.22 -11.96 17.39
N LEU A 79 31.08 -12.38 16.85
CA LEU A 79 30.73 -13.80 16.71
C LEU A 79 31.80 -14.59 15.92
N LYS A 80 32.33 -14.01 14.83
CA LYS A 80 33.40 -14.65 14.06
C LYS A 80 34.67 -14.84 14.89
N GLN A 81 34.98 -13.91 15.79
CA GLN A 81 36.12 -14.03 16.72
C GLN A 81 35.86 -15.14 17.73
N THR A 82 34.69 -15.16 18.38
CA THR A 82 34.25 -16.22 19.31
C THR A 82 34.35 -17.62 18.68
N LYS A 83 33.87 -17.79 17.44
CA LYS A 83 33.97 -19.05 16.68
C LYS A 83 35.42 -19.45 16.38
N ALA A 84 36.25 -18.48 16.00
CA ALA A 84 37.66 -18.73 15.74
C ALA A 84 38.38 -19.22 17.02
N GLU A 85 38.08 -18.61 18.18
CA GLU A 85 38.62 -19.01 19.47
C GLU A 85 38.17 -20.42 19.89
N LEU A 86 36.88 -20.76 19.77
CA LEU A 86 36.38 -22.11 20.04
C LEU A 86 37.10 -23.15 19.17
N SER A 87 37.20 -22.88 17.86
CA SER A 87 37.86 -23.80 16.92
C SER A 87 39.33 -24.06 17.27
N LYS A 88 40.03 -23.05 17.79
CA LYS A 88 41.42 -23.16 18.25
C LYS A 88 41.53 -24.09 19.45
N TYR A 89 40.73 -23.88 20.50
CA TYR A 89 40.81 -24.72 21.70
C TYR A 89 40.26 -26.14 21.49
N ARG A 90 39.27 -26.31 20.60
CA ARG A 90 38.79 -27.64 20.17
C ARG A 90 39.91 -28.46 19.51
N LYS A 91 40.73 -27.81 18.69
CA LYS A 91 41.92 -28.46 18.08
C LYS A 91 42.95 -28.85 19.13
N ILE A 92 43.30 -27.94 20.05
CA ILE A 92 44.32 -28.22 21.07
C ILE A 92 43.85 -29.32 22.05
N SER A 93 42.55 -29.39 22.37
CA SER A 93 41.97 -30.48 23.18
C SER A 93 42.10 -31.84 22.49
N LYS A 94 41.77 -31.92 21.20
CA LYS A 94 41.92 -33.14 20.40
C LYS A 94 43.38 -33.61 20.29
N ASP A 95 44.31 -32.68 20.10
CA ASP A 95 45.75 -32.97 20.06
C ASP A 95 46.23 -33.50 21.43
N SER A 96 45.75 -32.91 22.52
CA SER A 96 46.05 -33.34 23.89
C SER A 96 45.51 -34.74 24.22
N HIS A 97 44.30 -35.07 23.76
CA HIS A 97 43.71 -36.41 23.92
C HIS A 97 44.48 -37.46 23.11
N THR A 98 44.90 -37.13 21.89
CA THR A 98 45.71 -38.01 21.05
C THR A 98 47.08 -38.27 21.68
N GLN A 99 47.69 -37.26 22.32
CA GLN A 99 48.93 -37.42 23.05
C GLN A 99 48.78 -38.35 24.28
N ALA A 100 47.70 -38.21 25.04
CA ALA A 100 47.42 -39.06 26.20
C ALA A 100 47.13 -40.52 25.83
N ALA A 101 46.41 -40.76 24.73
CA ALA A 101 46.14 -42.12 24.24
C ALA A 101 47.41 -42.84 23.75
N ARG A 102 48.33 -42.12 23.11
CA ARG A 102 49.63 -42.68 22.67
C ARG A 102 50.51 -43.10 23.85
N THR A 103 50.51 -42.34 24.94
CA THR A 103 51.29 -42.69 26.13
C THR A 103 50.77 -43.94 26.84
N ASP A 104 49.46 -44.19 26.81
CA ASP A 104 48.83 -45.36 27.43
C ASP A 104 49.16 -46.66 26.65
N LEU A 105 49.05 -46.61 25.33
CA LEU A 105 49.35 -47.74 24.44
C LEU A 105 50.82 -48.19 24.50
N LEU A 106 51.76 -47.27 24.74
CA LEU A 106 53.19 -47.59 24.85
C LEU A 106 53.60 -48.09 26.26
N GLY A 107 52.70 -48.04 27.24
CA GLY A 107 52.96 -48.45 28.63
C GLY A 107 52.63 -49.90 28.97
N ALA A 108 51.79 -50.58 28.18
CA ALA A 108 51.19 -51.88 28.56
C ALA A 108 52.06 -53.13 28.32
N ASN A 109 53.22 -53.03 27.65
CA ASN A 109 53.95 -54.20 27.13
C ASN A 109 55.09 -54.72 28.05
N ARG A 110 55.05 -54.50 29.36
CA ARG A 110 56.12 -54.93 30.29
C ARG A 110 55.72 -55.99 31.33
N SER A 111 54.47 -56.47 31.36
CA SER A 111 53.97 -57.25 32.51
C SER A 111 53.42 -58.66 32.24
N ARG A 112 53.54 -59.24 31.02
CA ARG A 112 52.88 -60.52 30.69
C ARG A 112 53.77 -61.73 30.38
N SER A 113 55.06 -61.71 30.65
CA SER A 113 55.95 -62.86 30.38
C SER A 113 56.49 -63.54 31.65
N SER A 114 55.62 -64.11 32.49
CA SER A 114 56.04 -65.12 33.49
C SER A 114 54.83 -65.85 34.10
N ALA A 115 54.59 -67.09 33.65
CA ALA A 115 53.90 -68.23 34.31
C ALA A 115 53.43 -69.17 33.17
N GLY A 116 53.92 -70.40 32.95
CA GLY A 116 54.51 -71.39 33.84
C GLY A 116 53.49 -72.50 34.11
N ALA A 117 53.26 -73.42 33.15
CA ALA A 117 52.39 -74.59 33.31
C ALA A 117 53.09 -75.83 32.72
N SER A 118 53.39 -76.81 33.57
CA SER A 118 53.99 -78.11 33.22
C SER A 118 53.06 -79.24 33.66
N ASP A 119 52.79 -80.17 32.75
CA ASP A 119 51.79 -81.25 32.83
C ASP A 119 52.53 -82.61 33.02
N ASP A 120 52.22 -83.38 34.07
CA ASP A 120 52.85 -84.69 34.39
C ASP A 120 51.77 -85.78 34.66
N PRO A 121 51.76 -86.95 33.97
CA PRO A 121 50.55 -87.77 33.81
C PRO A 121 50.49 -89.12 34.57
N TYR A 122 51.15 -89.32 35.73
CA TYR A 122 51.06 -90.59 36.50
C TYR A 122 50.99 -90.44 38.03
N GLY A 123 49.83 -90.01 38.56
CA GLY A 123 49.58 -90.03 40.00
C GLY A 123 48.22 -90.66 40.35
N GLU A 124 48.19 -91.84 40.97
CA GLU A 124 46.96 -92.52 41.45
C GLU A 124 46.17 -91.74 42.51
N ARG A 125 46.74 -90.66 43.07
CA ARG A 125 46.01 -89.71 43.94
C ARG A 125 45.10 -88.76 43.14
N ASN A 126 45.19 -88.77 41.81
CA ASN A 126 44.52 -87.85 40.92
C ASN A 126 43.12 -88.32 40.51
N ASP A 127 42.74 -89.59 40.67
CA ASP A 127 41.41 -90.07 40.23
C ASP A 127 40.27 -89.56 41.11
N ARG A 128 40.49 -89.46 42.43
CA ARG A 128 39.51 -88.81 43.33
C ARG A 128 39.46 -87.30 43.08
N THR A 129 40.60 -86.65 42.84
CA THR A 129 40.69 -85.22 42.50
C THR A 129 40.04 -84.94 41.14
N ARG A 130 40.15 -85.88 40.19
CA ARG A 130 39.55 -85.83 38.85
C ARG A 130 38.06 -86.14 38.86
N LEU A 131 37.59 -87.02 39.73
CA LEU A 131 36.15 -87.24 39.94
C LEU A 131 35.51 -86.06 40.69
N LEU A 132 36.19 -85.50 41.69
CA LEU A 132 35.75 -84.27 42.36
C LEU A 132 35.76 -83.07 41.41
N ALA A 133 36.83 -82.90 40.62
CA ALA A 133 36.89 -81.91 39.54
C ALA A 133 35.84 -82.19 38.46
N GLY A 134 35.52 -83.47 38.18
CA GLY A 134 34.45 -83.87 37.28
C GLY A 134 33.07 -83.48 37.80
N THR A 135 32.82 -83.64 39.09
CA THR A 135 31.57 -83.18 39.72
C THR A 135 31.50 -81.66 39.85
N GLU A 136 32.62 -81.01 40.17
CA GLU A 136 32.73 -79.54 40.24
C GLU A 136 32.54 -78.90 38.85
N THR A 137 33.09 -79.48 37.79
CA THR A 137 32.88 -79.02 36.41
C THR A 137 31.45 -79.26 35.92
N LEU A 138 30.79 -80.34 36.37
CA LEU A 138 29.36 -80.58 36.10
C LEU A 138 28.46 -79.61 36.85
N GLU A 139 28.76 -79.33 38.11
CA GLU A 139 28.04 -78.34 38.92
C GLU A 139 28.22 -76.94 38.34
N ASP A 140 29.44 -76.56 37.95
CA ASP A 140 29.73 -75.29 37.27
C ASP A 140 29.05 -75.22 35.90
N GLY A 141 29.02 -76.33 35.15
CA GLY A 141 28.27 -76.45 33.89
C GLY A 141 26.77 -76.26 34.08
N THR A 142 26.20 -76.83 35.14
CA THR A 142 24.77 -76.67 35.50
C THR A 142 24.46 -75.24 35.93
N ARG A 143 25.35 -74.63 36.71
CA ARG A 143 25.23 -73.22 37.14
C ARG A 143 25.32 -72.27 35.95
N ARG A 144 26.26 -72.50 35.03
CA ARG A 144 26.38 -71.75 33.77
C ARG A 144 25.17 -71.92 32.86
N LEU A 145 24.57 -73.10 32.79
CA LEU A 145 23.32 -73.33 32.04
C LEU A 145 22.13 -72.58 32.65
N ASN A 146 22.00 -72.61 33.98
CA ASN A 146 20.97 -71.82 34.68
C ASN A 146 21.21 -70.31 34.52
N ASP A 147 22.47 -69.86 34.51
CA ASP A 147 22.79 -68.46 34.22
C ASP A 147 22.54 -68.10 32.76
N SER A 148 22.88 -68.96 31.79
CA SER A 148 22.57 -68.72 30.38
C SER A 148 21.08 -68.68 30.10
N THR A 149 20.27 -69.53 30.75
CA THR A 149 18.80 -69.47 30.61
C THR A 149 18.22 -68.22 31.25
N ARG A 150 18.73 -67.81 32.42
CA ARG A 150 18.38 -66.53 33.06
C ARG A 150 18.72 -65.34 32.15
N ILE A 151 19.94 -65.29 31.62
CA ILE A 151 20.40 -64.22 30.72
C ILE A 151 19.60 -64.25 29.41
N ALA A 152 19.25 -65.42 28.89
CA ALA A 152 18.43 -65.54 27.68
C ALA A 152 17.01 -64.99 27.88
N LEU A 153 16.37 -65.29 29.01
CA LEU A 153 15.06 -64.73 29.38
C LEU A 153 15.14 -63.22 29.63
N GLU A 154 16.22 -62.75 30.25
CA GLU A 154 16.48 -61.33 30.42
C GLU A 154 16.66 -60.64 29.06
N THR A 155 17.36 -61.28 28.12
CA THR A 155 17.56 -60.80 26.75
C THR A 155 16.25 -60.80 25.94
N GLU A 156 15.38 -61.79 26.12
CA GLU A 156 14.04 -61.82 25.53
C GLU A 156 13.20 -60.63 26.05
N THR A 157 13.30 -60.36 27.36
CA THR A 157 12.59 -59.24 28.00
C THR A 157 13.10 -57.90 27.46
N TYR A 158 14.42 -57.70 27.37
CA TYR A 158 14.99 -56.50 26.76
C TYR A 158 14.64 -56.38 25.28
N GLY A 159 14.61 -57.49 24.54
CA GLY A 159 14.17 -57.51 23.14
C GLY A 159 12.71 -57.09 22.98
N ALA A 160 11.83 -57.55 23.86
CA ALA A 160 10.42 -57.17 23.88
C ALA A 160 10.23 -55.67 24.19
N ASP A 161 11.01 -55.13 25.14
CA ASP A 161 10.97 -53.70 25.48
C ASP A 161 11.54 -52.83 24.36
N ILE A 162 12.61 -53.26 23.69
CA ILE A 162 13.15 -52.57 22.50
C ILE A 162 12.11 -52.52 21.39
N LEU A 163 11.39 -53.63 21.12
CA LEU A 163 10.33 -53.65 20.10
C LEU A 163 9.15 -52.74 20.46
N ARG A 164 8.78 -52.65 21.75
CA ARG A 164 7.80 -51.66 22.23
C ARG A 164 8.29 -50.23 22.03
N GLY A 165 9.54 -49.95 22.36
CA GLY A 165 10.18 -48.65 22.17
C GLY A 165 10.23 -48.23 20.71
N LEU A 166 10.63 -49.14 19.81
CA LEU A 166 10.68 -48.90 18.36
C LEU A 166 9.29 -48.58 17.78
N ARG A 167 8.24 -49.24 18.28
CA ARG A 167 6.86 -48.94 17.88
C ARG A 167 6.44 -47.53 18.32
N GLY A 168 6.76 -47.13 19.55
CA GLY A 168 6.50 -45.78 20.04
C GLY A 168 7.32 -44.71 19.29
N GLN A 169 8.58 -45.00 18.97
CA GLN A 169 9.43 -44.11 18.16
C GLN A 169 8.88 -43.95 16.74
N ARG A 170 8.40 -45.02 16.12
CA ARG A 170 7.75 -44.94 14.80
C ARG A 170 6.52 -44.04 14.84
N GLU A 171 5.69 -44.15 15.87
CA GLU A 171 4.50 -43.31 16.04
C GLU A 171 4.87 -41.84 16.26
N GLN A 172 5.94 -41.55 17.01
CA GLN A 172 6.47 -40.19 17.13
C GLN A 172 6.97 -39.64 15.80
N ILE A 173 7.67 -40.46 15.00
CA ILE A 173 8.17 -40.06 13.67
C ILE A 173 6.99 -39.82 12.71
N GLU A 174 5.97 -40.67 12.72
CA GLU A 174 4.76 -40.49 11.91
C GLU A 174 4.02 -39.21 12.31
N ASN A 175 3.82 -38.95 13.61
CA ASN A 175 3.22 -37.70 14.10
C ASN A 175 4.05 -36.46 13.76
N ALA A 176 5.37 -36.51 13.90
CA ALA A 176 6.26 -35.41 13.53
C ALA A 176 6.18 -35.14 12.02
N ARG A 177 6.11 -36.20 11.20
CA ARG A 177 5.99 -36.10 9.74
C ARG A 177 4.64 -35.53 9.31
N ASP A 178 3.55 -35.92 9.96
CA ASP A 178 2.21 -35.38 9.67
C ASP A 178 2.09 -33.92 10.13
N THR A 179 2.69 -33.59 11.28
CA THR A 179 2.82 -32.20 11.75
C THR A 179 3.61 -31.36 10.74
N LEU A 180 4.75 -31.86 10.25
CA LEU A 180 5.54 -31.19 9.22
C LEU A 180 4.78 -31.00 7.91
N ARG A 181 4.04 -32.02 7.43
CA ARG A 181 3.18 -31.89 6.24
C ARG A 181 2.08 -30.85 6.43
N SER A 182 1.47 -30.80 7.61
CA SER A 182 0.45 -29.80 7.92
C SER A 182 1.05 -28.38 7.98
N ALA A 183 2.27 -28.24 8.50
CA ALA A 183 3.01 -26.99 8.53
C ALA A 183 3.40 -26.52 7.13
N ASP A 184 3.84 -27.44 6.26
CA ASP A 184 4.19 -27.17 4.87
C ASP A 184 2.96 -26.71 4.05
N ALA A 185 1.81 -27.38 4.22
CA ALA A 185 0.55 -26.96 3.62
C ALA A 185 0.03 -25.61 4.14
N ASN A 186 0.35 -25.26 5.39
CA ASN A 186 0.05 -23.94 5.96
C ASN A 186 1.01 -22.87 5.44
N ILE A 187 2.27 -23.22 5.22
CA ILE A 187 3.29 -22.36 4.61
C ILE A 187 2.94 -22.05 3.15
N ASP A 188 2.54 -23.03 2.35
CA ASP A 188 2.15 -22.82 0.95
C ASP A 188 0.94 -21.89 0.82
N ARG A 189 -0.08 -22.09 1.66
CA ARG A 189 -1.25 -21.18 1.72
C ARG A 189 -0.86 -19.77 2.14
N SER A 190 0.11 -19.63 3.04
CA SER A 190 0.63 -18.34 3.49
C SER A 190 1.48 -17.66 2.42
N HIS A 191 2.31 -18.41 1.69
CA HIS A 191 3.09 -17.94 0.56
C HIS A 191 2.19 -17.42 -0.57
N GLY A 192 1.10 -18.12 -0.89
CA GLY A 192 0.09 -17.66 -1.83
C GLY A 192 -0.55 -16.33 -1.42
N LYS A 193 -0.92 -16.18 -0.14
CA LYS A 193 -1.45 -14.92 0.41
C LYS A 193 -0.42 -13.79 0.37
N ILE A 194 0.83 -14.04 0.78
CA ILE A 194 1.92 -13.04 0.76
C ILE A 194 2.21 -12.61 -0.69
N GLN A 195 2.23 -13.53 -1.65
CA GLN A 195 2.44 -13.19 -3.06
C GLN A 195 1.26 -12.40 -3.65
N THR A 196 0.06 -12.62 -3.12
CA THR A 196 -1.16 -11.87 -3.47
C THR A 196 -1.12 -10.46 -2.88
N MET A 197 -0.68 -10.31 -1.62
CA MET A 197 -0.42 -9.03 -0.97
C MET A 197 0.71 -8.25 -1.66
N MET A 198 1.80 -8.92 -2.07
CA MET A 198 2.88 -8.29 -2.83
C MET A 198 2.42 -7.81 -4.20
N ARG A 199 1.58 -8.58 -4.91
CA ARG A 199 0.97 -8.15 -6.17
C ARG A 199 0.01 -6.98 -5.96
N GLN A 200 -0.78 -6.97 -4.89
CA GLN A 200 -1.67 -5.85 -4.56
C GLN A 200 -0.90 -4.59 -4.20
N MET A 201 0.16 -4.69 -3.39
CA MET A 201 1.04 -3.58 -3.07
C MET A 201 1.73 -3.04 -4.33
N TYR A 202 2.17 -3.90 -5.24
CA TYR A 202 2.76 -3.47 -6.51
C TYR A 202 1.72 -2.76 -7.40
N LYS A 203 0.50 -3.31 -7.51
CA LYS A 203 -0.61 -2.65 -8.22
C LYS A 203 -0.95 -1.28 -7.62
N GLN A 204 -1.03 -1.17 -6.30
CA GLN A 204 -1.30 0.09 -5.60
C GLN A 204 -0.17 1.11 -5.81
N ARG A 205 1.10 0.70 -5.71
CA ARG A 205 2.25 1.56 -6.00
C ARG A 205 2.27 2.04 -7.46
N VAL A 206 1.97 1.16 -8.41
CA VAL A 206 1.88 1.52 -9.83
C VAL A 206 0.73 2.51 -10.08
N ILE A 207 -0.43 2.32 -9.45
CA ILE A 207 -1.56 3.26 -9.55
C ILE A 207 -1.19 4.63 -8.95
N LEU A 208 -0.51 4.67 -7.81
CA LEU A 208 -0.02 5.92 -7.21
C LEU A 208 1.00 6.64 -8.09
N ILE A 209 1.93 5.90 -8.69
CA ILE A 209 2.89 6.46 -9.64
C ILE A 209 2.17 6.96 -10.89
N LEU A 210 1.18 6.23 -11.41
CA LEU A 210 0.40 6.65 -12.57
C LEU A 210 -0.39 7.94 -12.29
N ILE A 211 -1.05 8.03 -11.12
CA ILE A 211 -1.76 9.24 -10.69
C ILE A 211 -0.77 10.38 -10.48
N GLY A 212 0.38 10.12 -9.85
CA GLY A 212 1.45 11.11 -9.66
C GLY A 212 2.03 11.62 -10.98
N VAL A 213 2.25 10.74 -11.96
CA VAL A 213 2.70 11.09 -13.31
C VAL A 213 1.62 11.85 -14.06
N LEU A 214 0.35 11.47 -13.95
CA LEU A 214 -0.76 12.23 -14.53
C LEU A 214 -0.86 13.60 -13.87
N PHE A 215 -0.69 13.70 -12.55
CA PHE A 215 -0.70 14.98 -11.83
C PHE A 215 0.50 15.85 -12.23
N ALA A 216 1.70 15.27 -12.30
CA ALA A 216 2.91 15.96 -12.76
C ALA A 216 2.79 16.40 -14.23
N GLN A 217 2.26 15.55 -15.11
CA GLN A 217 1.93 15.89 -16.49
C GLN A 217 0.95 17.06 -16.54
N ARG A 218 -0.06 17.07 -15.66
CA ARG A 218 -1.04 18.16 -15.58
C ARG A 218 -0.40 19.45 -15.07
N VAL A 219 0.45 19.37 -14.06
CA VAL A 219 1.22 20.52 -13.53
C VAL A 219 2.17 21.06 -14.60
N ILE A 220 2.87 20.21 -15.35
CA ILE A 220 3.79 20.63 -16.42
C ILE A 220 3.03 21.29 -17.57
N VAL A 221 1.89 20.75 -18.00
CA VAL A 221 1.03 21.38 -19.03
C VAL A 221 0.46 22.72 -18.56
N VAL A 222 0.23 22.89 -17.25
CA VAL A 222 -0.23 24.15 -16.64
C VAL A 222 0.92 25.17 -16.50
N SER A 223 2.12 24.72 -16.12
CA SER A 223 3.28 25.57 -15.87
C SER A 223 4.06 25.96 -17.13
N PHE A 224 4.03 25.14 -18.18
CA PHE A 224 4.60 25.42 -19.49
C PHE A 224 3.48 25.41 -20.55
N PRO A 225 2.80 26.56 -20.78
CA PRO A 225 1.91 26.70 -21.94
C PRO A 225 2.79 26.67 -23.19
N PHE A 226 2.98 25.49 -23.77
CA PHE A 226 3.74 25.32 -25.00
C PHE A 226 3.03 26.11 -26.12
N PRO A 227 3.64 27.14 -26.72
CA PRO A 227 3.02 27.91 -27.78
C PRO A 227 3.20 27.12 -29.09
N LEU A 228 2.38 26.10 -29.31
CA LEU A 228 2.29 25.46 -30.61
C LEU A 228 1.34 26.27 -31.49
N ASN A 229 1.90 27.35 -32.05
CA ASN A 229 1.39 27.95 -33.27
C ASN A 229 1.59 26.93 -34.40
N TRP A 230 0.60 26.09 -34.66
CA TRP A 230 0.59 25.23 -35.85
C TRP A 230 -0.44 25.77 -36.83
N SER A 231 0.00 26.68 -37.69
CA SER A 231 -0.65 26.93 -38.97
C SER A 231 -0.43 25.70 -39.85
N GLY A 232 -1.50 24.96 -40.13
CA GLY A 232 -1.40 23.66 -40.77
C GLY A 232 -2.69 23.28 -41.46
N ASN A 233 -3.02 24.01 -42.53
CA ASN A 233 -4.00 23.61 -43.52
C ASN A 233 -3.65 22.20 -44.02
N ARG A 234 -4.49 21.18 -43.79
CA ARG A 234 -4.36 19.89 -44.46
C ARG A 234 -5.70 19.33 -44.93
N PRO A 235 -5.71 18.69 -46.11
CA PRO A 235 -6.92 18.38 -46.85
C PRO A 235 -7.55 17.08 -46.37
N TYR A 236 -8.85 17.01 -46.62
CA TYR A 236 -9.72 15.87 -46.43
C TYR A 236 -9.17 14.60 -47.11
N CYS A 237 -9.07 13.51 -46.35
CA CYS A 237 -8.99 12.16 -46.91
C CYS A 237 -10.09 11.31 -46.26
N SER A 238 -10.89 10.70 -47.13
CA SER A 238 -12.18 10.08 -46.89
C SER A 238 -12.06 8.66 -46.35
N ILE A 239 -12.53 8.45 -45.12
CA ILE A 239 -13.01 7.17 -44.59
C ILE A 239 -14.44 7.44 -44.08
N PRO A 240 -15.45 6.57 -44.29
CA PRO A 240 -16.83 6.90 -43.92
C PRO A 240 -16.97 6.95 -42.40
N ARG A 241 -17.02 8.18 -41.86
CA ARG A 241 -16.94 8.54 -40.43
C ARG A 241 -18.33 8.82 -39.80
N TRP A 242 -19.39 8.57 -40.57
CA TRP A 242 -20.72 9.16 -40.35
C TRP A 242 -21.57 8.46 -39.27
N SER A 243 -21.32 7.18 -38.96
CA SER A 243 -22.05 6.47 -37.91
C SER A 243 -21.46 6.73 -36.51
N ILE A 244 -20.15 6.56 -36.32
CA ILE A 244 -19.49 6.78 -35.00
C ILE A 244 -19.41 8.27 -34.64
N GLY A 245 -19.25 9.15 -35.64
CA GLY A 245 -19.18 10.60 -35.45
C GLY A 245 -20.50 11.22 -34.98
N LEU A 246 -21.64 10.75 -35.51
CA LEU A 246 -22.95 11.29 -35.16
C LEU A 246 -23.37 10.87 -33.75
N TYR A 247 -23.18 9.60 -33.37
CA TYR A 247 -23.49 9.12 -32.01
C TYR A 247 -22.58 9.76 -30.95
N SER A 248 -21.29 9.91 -31.22
CA SER A 248 -20.37 10.59 -30.29
C SER A 248 -20.67 12.09 -30.17
N LEU A 249 -21.07 12.75 -31.25
CA LEU A 249 -21.50 14.15 -31.22
C LEU A 249 -22.84 14.33 -30.49
N LEU A 250 -23.84 13.47 -30.76
CA LEU A 250 -25.14 13.46 -30.06
C LEU A 250 -24.98 13.16 -28.56
N MET A 251 -24.07 12.26 -28.19
CA MET A 251 -23.76 11.97 -26.80
C MET A 251 -23.13 13.18 -26.10
N LEU A 252 -22.15 13.85 -26.73
CA LEU A 252 -21.51 15.05 -26.16
C LEU A 252 -22.49 16.22 -26.02
N THR A 253 -23.34 16.46 -27.01
CA THR A 253 -24.36 17.51 -26.92
C THR A 253 -25.41 17.20 -25.86
N SER A 254 -25.79 15.93 -25.68
CA SER A 254 -26.69 15.51 -24.60
C SER A 254 -26.11 15.67 -23.19
N LEU A 255 -24.78 15.77 -23.07
CA LEU A 255 -24.07 16.12 -21.84
C LEU A 255 -23.91 17.64 -21.65
N GLY A 256 -24.42 18.46 -22.58
CA GLY A 256 -24.27 19.91 -22.54
C GLY A 256 -22.92 20.42 -23.07
N VAL A 257 -22.13 19.58 -23.74
CA VAL A 257 -20.90 20.00 -24.42
C VAL A 257 -21.25 20.55 -25.81
N LEU A 258 -21.53 21.86 -25.84
CA LEU A 258 -21.82 22.61 -27.07
C LEU A 258 -20.58 23.35 -27.57
N ASP A 259 -20.58 23.76 -28.85
CA ASP A 259 -19.54 24.61 -29.42
C ASP A 259 -20.07 26.05 -29.64
N PRO A 260 -19.40 27.09 -29.11
CA PRO A 260 -18.41 27.05 -28.02
C PRO A 260 -18.99 26.58 -26.68
N PHE A 261 -18.14 25.95 -25.86
CA PHE A 261 -18.49 25.40 -24.56
C PHE A 261 -18.80 26.51 -23.55
N ASP A 262 -19.93 26.38 -22.85
CA ASP A 262 -20.35 27.31 -21.80
C ASP A 262 -20.28 28.80 -22.22
N ARG A 263 -20.97 29.15 -23.32
CA ARG A 263 -21.14 30.55 -23.77
C ARG A 263 -21.52 31.54 -22.66
N PRO A 264 -22.46 31.22 -21.75
CA PRO A 264 -22.82 32.13 -20.67
C PRO A 264 -21.83 32.15 -19.49
N HIS A 265 -20.71 31.42 -19.56
CA HIS A 265 -19.69 31.36 -18.52
C HIS A 265 -20.25 30.94 -17.14
N ARG A 266 -21.25 30.05 -17.13
CA ARG A 266 -22.01 29.61 -15.94
C ARG A 266 -21.13 28.98 -14.87
N PHE A 267 -20.02 28.33 -15.25
CA PHE A 267 -19.08 27.74 -14.29
C PHE A 267 -18.22 28.78 -13.55
N ILE A 268 -18.12 29.99 -14.08
CA ILE A 268 -17.27 31.08 -13.57
C ILE A 268 -18.08 32.09 -12.78
N TYR A 269 -19.28 32.41 -13.26
CA TYR A 269 -20.14 33.37 -12.59
C TYR A 269 -20.90 32.77 -11.42
N SER A 270 -21.32 33.67 -10.54
CA SER A 270 -22.03 33.34 -9.32
C SER A 270 -23.22 34.27 -9.16
N VAL A 271 -24.12 33.94 -8.24
CA VAL A 271 -25.27 34.78 -7.91
C VAL A 271 -24.89 35.94 -6.98
N ILE A 272 -23.93 35.71 -6.08
CA ILE A 272 -23.64 36.59 -4.93
C ILE A 272 -22.25 37.24 -5.05
N TYR A 273 -21.29 36.49 -5.56
CA TYR A 273 -19.87 36.83 -5.66
C TYR A 273 -19.45 37.25 -7.06
N THR A 274 -18.40 38.07 -7.12
CA THR A 274 -17.61 38.26 -8.35
C THR A 274 -16.87 36.95 -8.72
N PRO A 275 -16.48 36.75 -10.00
CA PRO A 275 -15.72 35.57 -10.43
C PRO A 275 -14.48 35.27 -9.59
N ARG A 276 -13.73 36.31 -9.19
CA ARG A 276 -12.54 36.15 -8.35
C ARG A 276 -12.88 35.71 -6.93
N GLN A 277 -13.93 36.27 -6.33
CA GLN A 277 -14.38 35.90 -4.99
C GLN A 277 -14.87 34.44 -4.96
N LEU A 278 -15.65 34.00 -5.97
CA LEU A 278 -16.06 32.61 -6.09
C LEU A 278 -14.85 31.67 -6.25
N ALA A 279 -13.88 32.06 -7.08
CA ALA A 279 -12.65 31.28 -7.26
C ALA A 279 -11.85 31.15 -5.96
N ILE A 280 -11.74 32.22 -5.17
CA ILE A 280 -11.09 32.21 -3.85
C ILE A 280 -11.87 31.33 -2.86
N GLN A 281 -13.20 31.43 -2.80
CA GLN A 281 -14.03 30.55 -1.98
C GLN A 281 -13.75 29.07 -2.31
N ARG A 282 -13.82 28.70 -3.59
CA ARG A 282 -13.55 27.33 -4.03
C ARG A 282 -12.12 26.90 -3.71
N LEU A 283 -11.14 27.80 -3.82
CA LEU A 283 -9.76 27.51 -3.42
C LEU A 283 -9.65 27.24 -1.92
N LEU A 284 -10.31 28.02 -1.06
CA LEU A 284 -10.31 27.80 0.38
C LEU A 284 -10.95 26.45 0.75
N LEU A 285 -12.08 26.12 0.12
CA LEU A 285 -12.73 24.81 0.29
C LEU A 285 -11.83 23.66 -0.19
N ALA A 286 -11.12 23.83 -1.30
CA ALA A 286 -10.17 22.85 -1.81
C ALA A 286 -8.94 22.68 -0.91
N VAL A 287 -8.41 23.76 -0.34
CA VAL A 287 -7.28 23.71 0.61
C VAL A 287 -7.70 22.98 1.89
N TYR A 288 -8.87 23.31 2.44
CA TYR A 288 -9.41 22.58 3.59
C TYR A 288 -9.62 21.10 3.24
N GLY A 289 -10.29 20.80 2.13
CA GLY A 289 -10.55 19.43 1.69
C GLY A 289 -9.27 18.63 1.49
N GLY A 290 -8.25 19.23 0.88
CA GLY A 290 -6.93 18.64 0.71
C GLY A 290 -6.22 18.36 2.04
N ALA A 291 -6.26 19.32 2.97
CA ALA A 291 -5.72 19.13 4.31
C ALA A 291 -6.44 17.98 5.05
N THR A 292 -7.78 17.93 5.01
CA THR A 292 -8.57 16.84 5.60
C THR A 292 -8.19 15.48 5.01
N LEU A 293 -8.05 15.37 3.68
CA LEU A 293 -7.66 14.12 3.02
C LEU A 293 -6.26 13.66 3.44
N ILE A 294 -5.29 14.58 3.49
CA ILE A 294 -3.92 14.29 3.90
C ILE A 294 -3.88 13.87 5.36
N THR A 295 -4.55 14.60 6.25
CA THR A 295 -4.59 14.27 7.68
C THR A 295 -5.28 12.91 7.92
N SER A 296 -6.41 12.63 7.24
CA SER A 296 -7.11 11.35 7.37
C SER A 296 -6.23 10.20 6.89
N ILE A 297 -5.66 10.25 5.68
CA ILE A 297 -4.85 9.14 5.16
C ILE A 297 -3.59 8.91 6.00
N VAL A 298 -2.93 9.98 6.46
CA VAL A 298 -1.74 9.86 7.32
C VAL A 298 -2.11 9.24 8.67
N TYR A 299 -3.19 9.69 9.30
CA TYR A 299 -3.64 9.15 10.58
C TYR A 299 -4.05 7.68 10.47
N GLU A 300 -4.87 7.33 9.48
CA GLU A 300 -5.29 5.93 9.27
C GLU A 300 -4.12 5.02 8.90
N SER A 301 -3.15 5.52 8.15
CA SER A 301 -1.97 4.74 7.75
C SER A 301 -0.97 4.54 8.89
N VAL A 302 -0.68 5.60 9.64
CA VAL A 302 0.42 5.60 10.62
C VAL A 302 -0.07 5.22 12.02
N VAL A 303 -1.20 5.76 12.44
CA VAL A 303 -1.74 5.56 13.80
C VAL A 303 -2.60 4.30 13.84
N LEU A 304 -3.62 4.21 12.98
CA LEU A 304 -4.55 3.08 12.97
C LEU A 304 -4.01 1.86 12.21
N ARG A 305 -2.95 2.03 11.40
CA ARG A 305 -2.34 0.97 10.57
C ARG A 305 -3.33 0.31 9.59
N GLN A 306 -4.32 1.06 9.12
CA GLN A 306 -5.38 0.62 8.19
C GLN A 306 -5.33 1.36 6.84
N GLY A 307 -4.21 2.00 6.51
CA GLY A 307 -4.05 2.76 5.25
C GLY A 307 -4.24 1.93 3.97
N ASN A 308 -4.13 0.61 4.04
CA ASN A 308 -4.30 -0.29 2.89
C ASN A 308 -5.75 -0.35 2.35
N ILE A 309 -6.74 -0.06 3.19
CA ILE A 309 -8.17 -0.04 2.82
C ILE A 309 -8.75 1.38 2.67
N TRP A 310 -7.94 2.41 2.93
CA TRP A 310 -8.39 3.81 2.93
C TRP A 310 -9.12 4.22 1.64
N PHE A 311 -8.56 3.86 0.48
CA PHE A 311 -9.15 4.15 -0.84
C PHE A 311 -10.41 3.32 -1.16
N SER A 312 -10.78 2.35 -0.32
CA SER A 312 -11.95 1.50 -0.51
C SER A 312 -13.23 2.10 0.08
N TYR A 313 -13.13 3.12 0.92
CA TYR A 313 -14.31 3.81 1.45
C TYR A 313 -14.88 4.77 0.42
N PHE A 314 -16.19 4.64 0.13
CA PHE A 314 -16.88 5.52 -0.81
C PHE A 314 -16.87 6.99 -0.36
N THR A 315 -16.92 7.22 0.96
CA THR A 315 -16.77 8.54 1.57
C THR A 315 -15.48 9.23 1.11
N HIS A 316 -14.34 8.52 1.16
CA HIS A 316 -13.05 9.08 0.76
C HIS A 316 -13.01 9.34 -0.75
N LEU A 317 -13.50 8.42 -1.58
CA LEU A 317 -13.59 8.61 -3.03
C LEU A 317 -14.46 9.83 -3.40
N THR A 318 -15.60 9.99 -2.73
CA THR A 318 -16.51 11.13 -2.92
C THR A 318 -15.84 12.44 -2.51
N TYR A 319 -15.14 12.47 -1.38
CA TYR A 319 -14.46 13.66 -0.87
C TYR A 319 -13.23 14.05 -1.71
N ILE A 320 -12.52 13.07 -2.29
CA ILE A 320 -11.48 13.31 -3.31
C ILE A 320 -12.09 13.97 -4.55
N GLY A 321 -13.22 13.47 -5.04
CA GLY A 321 -13.95 14.05 -6.17
C GLY A 321 -14.36 15.50 -5.90
N LEU A 322 -14.96 15.75 -4.73
CA LEU A 322 -15.39 17.08 -4.27
C LEU A 322 -14.22 18.07 -4.19
N THR A 323 -13.10 17.66 -3.57
CA THR A 323 -11.89 18.48 -3.43
C THR A 323 -11.27 18.78 -4.79
N SER A 324 -11.20 17.77 -5.67
CA SER A 324 -10.66 17.91 -7.02
C SER A 324 -11.51 18.85 -7.88
N TYR A 325 -12.83 18.78 -7.74
CA TYR A 325 -13.75 19.71 -8.41
C TYR A 325 -13.50 21.14 -7.97
N PHE A 326 -13.44 21.42 -6.66
CA PHE A 326 -13.21 22.77 -6.17
C PHE A 326 -11.85 23.33 -6.60
N LEU A 327 -10.80 22.50 -6.57
CA LEU A 327 -9.48 22.90 -7.05
C LEU A 327 -9.52 23.27 -8.53
N LEU A 328 -10.17 22.45 -9.36
CA LEU A 328 -10.25 22.66 -10.80
C LEU A 328 -11.12 23.89 -11.14
N SER A 329 -12.25 24.05 -10.45
CA SER A 329 -13.14 25.21 -10.60
C SER A 329 -12.49 26.50 -10.11
N ALA A 330 -11.63 26.45 -9.08
CA ALA A 330 -10.80 27.58 -8.67
C ALA A 330 -9.74 27.93 -9.72
N TYR A 331 -9.05 26.93 -10.29
CA TYR A 331 -8.11 27.12 -11.40
C TYR A 331 -8.78 27.81 -12.60
N HIS A 332 -9.98 27.36 -12.98
CA HIS A 332 -10.74 27.98 -14.06
C HIS A 332 -11.17 29.42 -13.74
N GLY A 333 -11.63 29.68 -12.53
CA GLY A 333 -12.03 31.02 -12.07
C GLY A 333 -10.86 32.01 -11.97
N LEU A 334 -9.69 31.58 -11.50
CA LEU A 334 -8.49 32.42 -11.44
C LEU A 334 -7.89 32.67 -12.82
N GLY A 335 -8.03 31.71 -13.74
CA GLY A 335 -7.60 31.83 -15.13
C GLY A 335 -8.57 32.59 -16.04
N TYR A 336 -9.71 33.04 -15.52
CA TYR A 336 -10.73 33.76 -16.30
C TYR A 336 -10.24 35.14 -16.74
N LYS A 337 -10.35 35.41 -18.03
CA LYS A 337 -10.05 36.69 -18.67
C LYS A 337 -11.25 37.13 -19.51
N PRO A 338 -11.89 38.27 -19.17
CA PRO A 338 -12.95 38.83 -20.01
C PRO A 338 -12.42 39.03 -21.43
N THR A 339 -13.02 38.35 -22.40
CA THR A 339 -12.59 38.34 -23.79
C THR A 339 -13.82 38.52 -24.68
N SER A 340 -13.69 39.28 -25.77
CA SER A 340 -14.79 39.51 -26.72
C SER A 340 -15.15 38.26 -27.54
N THR A 341 -14.27 37.24 -27.55
CA THR A 341 -14.52 35.96 -28.19
C THR A 341 -15.10 34.95 -27.18
N PRO A 342 -16.29 34.39 -27.43
CA PRO A 342 -16.99 33.51 -26.47
C PRO A 342 -16.36 32.13 -26.25
N ALA A 343 -15.24 31.81 -26.93
CA ALA A 343 -14.63 30.48 -26.92
C ALA A 343 -13.33 30.37 -26.11
N ASP A 344 -12.83 31.47 -25.52
CA ASP A 344 -11.45 31.53 -25.01
C ASP A 344 -11.28 32.25 -23.67
N ALA A 345 -12.37 32.48 -22.93
CA ALA A 345 -12.35 33.29 -21.71
C ALA A 345 -11.74 32.57 -20.50
N TYR A 346 -11.81 31.24 -20.43
CA TYR A 346 -11.20 30.47 -19.33
C TYR A 346 -10.69 29.07 -19.78
N PRO A 347 -9.77 28.43 -19.01
CA PRO A 347 -9.04 27.25 -19.48
C PRO A 347 -9.89 26.07 -19.95
N LEU A 348 -11.04 25.77 -19.30
CA LEU A 348 -11.87 24.60 -19.63
C LEU A 348 -12.47 24.69 -21.04
N GLN A 349 -12.74 25.90 -21.55
CA GLN A 349 -13.28 26.10 -22.90
C GLN A 349 -12.30 25.61 -23.97
N ARG A 350 -10.99 25.68 -23.68
CA ARG A 350 -9.90 25.24 -24.57
C ARG A 350 -9.59 23.74 -24.46
N TRP A 351 -10.13 23.07 -23.44
CA TRP A 351 -9.84 21.65 -23.23
C TRP A 351 -10.57 20.78 -24.25
N LYS A 352 -10.04 19.59 -24.51
CA LYS A 352 -10.71 18.61 -25.37
C LYS A 352 -12.13 18.32 -24.86
N LYS A 353 -13.09 18.14 -25.76
CA LYS A 353 -14.52 17.88 -25.44
C LYS A 353 -14.75 16.77 -24.41
N ILE A 354 -13.92 15.72 -24.42
CA ILE A 354 -13.99 14.64 -23.43
C ILE A 354 -13.72 15.16 -22.01
N LEU A 355 -12.77 16.07 -21.83
CA LEU A 355 -12.48 16.66 -20.52
C LEU A 355 -13.58 17.63 -20.07
N GLN A 356 -14.25 18.32 -21.00
CA GLN A 356 -15.43 19.13 -20.71
C GLN A 356 -16.59 18.25 -20.25
N ALA A 357 -16.86 17.14 -20.95
CA ALA A 357 -17.84 16.14 -20.55
C ALA A 357 -17.55 15.54 -19.17
N LEU A 358 -16.29 15.20 -18.90
CA LEU A 358 -15.87 14.70 -17.59
C LEU A 358 -16.02 15.74 -16.48
N HIS A 359 -15.81 17.04 -16.77
CA HIS A 359 -16.05 18.11 -15.80
C HIS A 359 -17.55 18.23 -15.46
N ILE A 360 -18.44 18.07 -16.44
CA ILE A 360 -19.90 18.08 -16.21
C ILE A 360 -20.36 16.83 -15.44
N LEU A 361 -19.78 15.67 -15.76
CA LEU A 361 -20.01 14.45 -14.99
C LEU A 361 -19.52 14.62 -13.55
N LEU A 362 -18.34 15.19 -13.35
CA LEU A 362 -17.79 15.49 -12.03
C LEU A 362 -18.69 16.47 -11.27
N LEU A 363 -19.21 17.51 -11.92
CA LEU A 363 -20.21 18.40 -11.32
C LEU A 363 -21.43 17.62 -10.81
N SER A 364 -21.92 16.66 -11.58
CA SER A 364 -23.07 15.85 -11.19
C SER A 364 -22.77 14.99 -9.98
N THR A 365 -21.61 14.34 -9.91
CA THR A 365 -21.25 13.51 -8.76
C THR A 365 -21.00 14.34 -7.50
N VAL A 366 -20.29 15.47 -7.59
CA VAL A 366 -19.97 16.30 -6.41
C VAL A 366 -21.17 17.09 -5.88
N THR A 367 -22.28 17.17 -6.64
CA THR A 367 -23.51 17.80 -6.16
C THR A 367 -24.55 16.81 -5.63
N THR A 368 -24.35 15.50 -5.82
CA THR A 368 -25.29 14.44 -5.43
C THR A 368 -24.67 13.47 -4.42
N PHE A 369 -23.48 12.93 -4.70
CA PHE A 369 -22.84 11.91 -3.87
C PHE A 369 -22.49 12.39 -2.45
N PRO A 370 -22.03 13.63 -2.20
CA PRO A 370 -21.80 14.07 -0.83
C PRO A 370 -23.08 14.06 0.02
N LEU A 371 -24.23 14.44 -0.57
CA LEU A 371 -25.53 14.38 0.11
C LEU A 371 -25.92 12.93 0.42
N LEU A 372 -25.72 12.02 -0.55
CA LEU A 372 -25.94 10.60 -0.38
C LEU A 372 -25.04 10.02 0.72
N VAL A 373 -23.75 10.37 0.73
CA VAL A 373 -22.78 9.96 1.76
C VAL A 373 -23.20 10.42 3.14
N THR A 374 -23.65 11.67 3.29
CA THR A 374 -24.15 12.19 4.57
C THR A 374 -25.37 11.39 5.02
N ILE A 375 -26.36 11.16 4.16
CA ILE A 375 -27.55 10.37 4.50
C ILE A 375 -27.16 8.94 4.90
N CYS A 376 -26.38 8.25 4.07
CA CYS A 376 -25.95 6.88 4.34
C CYS A 376 -25.12 6.80 5.63
N TYR A 377 -24.24 7.76 5.89
CA TYR A 377 -23.46 7.77 7.12
C TYR A 377 -24.36 7.87 8.35
N TRP A 378 -25.21 8.89 8.42
CA TRP A 378 -26.04 9.11 9.60
C TRP A 378 -27.17 8.10 9.76
N ALA A 379 -27.64 7.48 8.68
CA ALA A 379 -28.69 6.48 8.73
C ALA A 379 -28.18 5.04 8.93
N LEU A 380 -26.99 4.70 8.41
CA LEU A 380 -26.54 3.31 8.30
C LEU A 380 -25.20 3.03 9.00
N ILE A 381 -24.36 4.03 9.25
CA ILE A 381 -22.97 3.83 9.71
C ILE A 381 -22.72 4.45 11.09
N ALA A 382 -23.36 5.58 11.39
CA ALA A 382 -23.17 6.30 12.64
C ALA A 382 -23.49 5.40 13.83
N SER A 383 -22.64 5.46 14.84
CA SER A 383 -22.71 4.62 16.04
C SER A 383 -22.25 5.42 17.26
N PRO A 384 -22.36 4.87 18.49
CA PRO A 384 -21.81 5.54 19.67
C PRO A 384 -20.31 5.84 19.55
N ALA A 385 -19.58 5.12 18.68
CA ALA A 385 -18.16 5.36 18.43
C ALA A 385 -17.87 6.61 17.59
N THR A 386 -18.86 7.15 16.86
CA THR A 386 -18.74 8.34 15.99
C THR A 386 -18.16 9.56 16.73
N PHE A 387 -18.42 9.68 18.03
CA PHE A 387 -17.90 10.78 18.86
C PHE A 387 -17.03 10.27 20.01
N ALA A 388 -16.44 9.08 19.88
CA ALA A 388 -15.67 8.46 20.96
C ALA A 388 -14.37 9.20 21.28
N ASN A 389 -13.75 9.82 20.28
CA ASN A 389 -12.51 10.59 20.46
C ASN A 389 -12.44 11.77 19.50
N THR A 390 -11.42 12.62 19.68
CA THR A 390 -11.23 13.84 18.89
C THR A 390 -11.08 13.55 17.39
N TYR A 391 -10.38 12.48 17.01
CA TYR A 391 -10.18 12.13 15.61
C TYR A 391 -11.48 11.66 14.96
N GLU A 392 -12.20 10.73 15.59
CA GLU A 392 -13.50 10.24 15.10
C GLU A 392 -14.53 11.37 15.00
N SER A 393 -14.56 12.26 15.99
CA SER A 393 -15.44 13.43 15.96
C SER A 393 -15.08 14.37 14.81
N TRP A 394 -13.78 14.59 14.59
CA TRP A 394 -13.29 15.44 13.51
C TRP A 394 -13.54 14.85 12.13
N THR A 395 -13.37 13.54 11.93
CA THR A 395 -13.68 12.85 10.66
C THR A 395 -15.19 12.84 10.41
N ALA A 396 -16.01 12.57 11.43
CA ALA A 396 -17.46 12.66 11.38
C ALA A 396 -17.92 14.04 10.88
N VAL A 397 -17.38 15.12 11.45
CA VAL A 397 -17.70 16.49 11.03
C VAL A 397 -17.15 16.77 9.62
N SER A 398 -15.87 16.50 9.38
CA SER A 398 -15.20 16.95 8.16
C SER A 398 -15.64 16.16 6.92
N LEU A 399 -15.68 14.83 7.00
CA LEU A 399 -15.96 13.97 5.85
C LEU A 399 -17.46 13.73 5.64
N HIS A 400 -18.29 13.83 6.67
CA HIS A 400 -19.71 13.45 6.61
C HIS A 400 -20.71 14.58 6.85
N ILE A 401 -20.30 15.72 7.44
CA ILE A 401 -21.14 16.92 7.55
C ILE A 401 -20.69 18.00 6.56
N LEU A 402 -19.40 18.36 6.59
CA LEU A 402 -18.90 19.47 5.78
C LEU A 402 -18.91 19.18 4.28
N ASN A 403 -18.87 17.91 3.87
CA ASN A 403 -19.06 17.52 2.47
C ASN A 403 -20.41 18.02 1.90
N THR A 404 -21.49 17.93 2.67
CA THR A 404 -22.83 18.44 2.33
C THR A 404 -22.84 19.96 2.38
N VAL A 405 -22.22 20.58 3.40
CA VAL A 405 -22.09 22.05 3.47
C VAL A 405 -21.41 22.59 2.21
N PHE A 406 -20.31 21.96 1.79
CA PHE A 406 -19.56 22.38 0.60
C PHE A 406 -20.40 22.24 -0.67
N THR A 407 -21.14 21.14 -0.77
CA THR A 407 -22.07 20.90 -1.87
C THR A 407 -23.18 21.95 -1.93
N LEU A 408 -23.79 22.27 -0.78
CA LEU A 408 -24.85 23.27 -0.69
C LEU A 408 -24.33 24.68 -1.01
N LEU A 409 -23.10 25.01 -0.60
CA LEU A 409 -22.44 26.25 -1.01
C LEU A 409 -22.29 26.32 -2.54
N GLU A 410 -21.80 25.26 -3.18
CA GLU A 410 -21.68 25.25 -4.64
C GLU A 410 -23.03 25.38 -5.35
N ILE A 411 -24.07 24.68 -4.88
CA ILE A 411 -25.42 24.76 -5.47
C ILE A 411 -26.02 26.17 -5.30
N SER A 412 -25.84 26.79 -4.13
CA SER A 412 -26.50 28.07 -3.80
C SER A 412 -25.76 29.30 -4.33
N THR A 413 -24.43 29.32 -4.31
CA THR A 413 -23.66 30.53 -4.63
C THR A 413 -23.24 30.61 -6.10
N SER A 414 -23.01 29.49 -6.77
CA SER A 414 -22.57 29.45 -8.17
C SER A 414 -23.74 29.51 -9.16
N ARG A 415 -23.45 29.76 -10.44
CA ARG A 415 -24.41 29.68 -11.56
C ARG A 415 -24.30 28.39 -12.36
N ILE A 416 -23.84 27.29 -11.74
CA ILE A 416 -23.70 26.00 -12.43
C ILE A 416 -24.98 25.60 -13.18
N PRO A 417 -24.88 25.02 -14.39
CA PRO A 417 -26.05 24.62 -15.16
C PRO A 417 -26.80 23.47 -14.47
N PRO A 418 -28.12 23.33 -14.72
CA PRO A 418 -28.87 22.15 -14.29
C PRO A 418 -28.21 20.86 -14.78
N LEU A 419 -28.09 19.88 -13.90
CA LEU A 419 -27.43 18.59 -14.19
C LEU A 419 -28.07 17.91 -15.39
N PRO A 420 -27.35 17.54 -16.47
CA PRO A 420 -27.94 16.84 -17.61
C PRO A 420 -28.49 15.46 -17.21
N TRP A 421 -29.68 15.06 -17.67
CA TRP A 421 -30.25 13.74 -17.34
C TRP A 421 -29.36 12.57 -17.72
N THR A 422 -28.47 12.77 -18.69
CA THR A 422 -27.51 11.79 -19.18
C THR A 422 -26.41 11.46 -18.18
N THR A 423 -26.16 12.31 -17.19
CA THR A 423 -25.19 12.00 -16.12
C THR A 423 -25.76 11.07 -15.07
N LEU A 424 -27.09 11.00 -14.88
CA LEU A 424 -27.73 10.13 -13.89
C LEU A 424 -27.43 8.63 -14.11
N PRO A 425 -27.62 8.04 -15.31
CA PRO A 425 -27.22 6.66 -15.55
C PRO A 425 -25.74 6.40 -15.29
N VAL A 426 -24.87 7.38 -15.54
CA VAL A 426 -23.44 7.27 -15.28
C VAL A 426 -23.15 7.32 -13.78
N CYS A 427 -23.83 8.20 -13.02
CA CYS A 427 -23.74 8.22 -11.55
C CYS A 427 -24.16 6.88 -10.93
N LEU A 428 -25.27 6.30 -11.39
CA LEU A 428 -25.73 4.97 -10.95
C LEU A 428 -24.73 3.87 -11.31
N LEU A 429 -24.12 3.93 -12.50
CA LEU A 429 -23.08 3.00 -12.90
C LEU A 429 -21.82 3.14 -12.03
N LEU A 430 -21.45 4.36 -11.62
CA LEU A 430 -20.34 4.59 -10.69
C LEU A 430 -20.63 4.01 -9.30
N LEU A 431 -21.85 4.15 -8.80
CA LEU A 431 -22.29 3.51 -7.54
C LEU A 431 -22.27 1.98 -7.65
N LEU A 432 -22.71 1.43 -8.77
CA LEU A 432 -22.63 -0.01 -9.02
C LEU A 432 -21.16 -0.48 -9.12
N ALA A 433 -20.30 0.28 -9.79
CA ALA A 433 -18.88 -0.03 -9.88
C ALA A 433 -18.19 0.02 -8.51
N TYR A 434 -18.64 0.91 -7.60
CA TYR A 434 -18.17 0.94 -6.22
C TYR A 434 -18.46 -0.37 -5.48
N LEU A 435 -19.60 -1.03 -5.72
CA LEU A 435 -19.88 -2.35 -5.15
C LEU A 435 -18.76 -3.32 -5.52
N GLY A 436 -18.29 -3.31 -6.77
CA GLY A 436 -17.14 -4.10 -7.21
C GLY A 436 -15.87 -3.80 -6.39
N VAL A 437 -15.59 -2.54 -6.09
CA VAL A 437 -14.45 -2.15 -5.22
C VAL A 437 -14.60 -2.74 -3.82
N ALA A 438 -15.79 -2.66 -3.21
CA ALA A 438 -16.04 -3.20 -1.88
C ALA A 438 -15.81 -4.73 -1.81
N TYR A 439 -16.27 -5.47 -2.83
CA TYR A 439 -16.03 -6.93 -2.91
C TYR A 439 -14.56 -7.28 -3.19
N ILE A 440 -13.86 -6.49 -4.01
CA ILE A 440 -12.42 -6.65 -4.22
C ILE A 440 -11.66 -6.43 -2.90
N THR A 441 -12.05 -5.43 -2.11
CA THR A 441 -11.45 -5.18 -0.80
C THR A 441 -11.69 -6.35 0.14
N HIS A 442 -12.91 -6.84 0.26
CA HIS A 442 -13.23 -8.02 1.06
C HIS A 442 -12.43 -9.26 0.62
N PHE A 443 -12.31 -9.50 -0.69
CA PHE A 443 -11.50 -10.60 -1.21
C PHE A 443 -10.02 -10.50 -0.80
N ASN A 444 -9.49 -9.28 -0.67
CA ASN A 444 -8.09 -9.04 -0.34
C ASN A 444 -7.81 -9.03 1.17
N THR A 445 -8.72 -8.48 1.98
CA THR A 445 -8.49 -8.22 3.42
C THR A 445 -9.36 -9.07 4.34
N GLY A 446 -10.38 -9.74 3.82
CA GLY A 446 -11.38 -10.47 4.60
C GLY A 446 -12.40 -9.58 5.31
N VAL A 447 -12.43 -8.28 5.03
CA VAL A 447 -13.32 -7.31 5.68
C VAL A 447 -14.05 -6.47 4.63
N TYR A 448 -15.38 -6.37 4.77
CA TYR A 448 -16.19 -5.44 3.96
C TYR A 448 -15.99 -4.00 4.44
N THR A 449 -15.94 -3.07 3.48
CA THR A 449 -15.81 -1.63 3.78
C THR A 449 -16.97 -1.08 4.60
N TYR A 450 -18.15 -1.68 4.44
CA TYR A 450 -19.33 -1.38 5.23
C TYR A 450 -20.03 -2.67 5.61
N GLU A 451 -20.45 -2.79 6.87
CA GLU A 451 -21.09 -4.00 7.40
C GLU A 451 -22.40 -4.33 6.66
N PHE A 452 -23.15 -3.31 6.21
CA PHE A 452 -24.38 -3.51 5.45
C PHE A 452 -24.16 -4.11 4.05
N LEU A 453 -22.91 -4.21 3.58
CA LEU A 453 -22.55 -4.88 2.32
C LEU A 453 -22.21 -6.36 2.48
N ASP A 454 -22.14 -6.86 3.71
CA ASP A 454 -21.81 -8.27 3.98
C ASP A 454 -23.03 -9.19 3.72
N PRO A 455 -22.94 -10.11 2.73
CA PRO A 455 -24.02 -11.04 2.44
C PRO A 455 -24.31 -12.03 3.58
N GLN A 456 -23.31 -12.32 4.42
CA GLN A 456 -23.45 -13.27 5.52
C GLN A 456 -24.26 -12.69 6.68
N THR A 457 -24.13 -11.39 6.94
CA THR A 457 -24.88 -10.73 8.02
C THR A 457 -26.25 -10.25 7.57
N GLN A 458 -26.35 -9.71 6.34
CA GLN A 458 -27.56 -9.03 5.88
C GLN A 458 -28.55 -9.92 5.13
N HIS A 459 -28.09 -11.02 4.52
CA HIS A 459 -28.93 -11.91 3.70
C HIS A 459 -29.78 -11.13 2.67
N THR A 460 -31.11 -11.20 2.77
CA THR A 460 -32.05 -10.50 1.87
C THR A 460 -32.02 -8.98 2.01
N LYS A 461 -31.57 -8.44 3.15
CA LYS A 461 -31.46 -6.99 3.37
C LYS A 461 -30.39 -6.34 2.49
N LEU A 462 -29.37 -7.09 2.05
CA LEU A 462 -28.32 -6.58 1.16
C LEU A 462 -28.91 -6.03 -0.14
N ALA A 463 -29.81 -6.77 -0.77
CA ALA A 463 -30.49 -6.34 -2.00
C ALA A 463 -31.31 -5.06 -1.75
N ALA A 464 -31.95 -4.96 -0.59
CA ALA A 464 -32.69 -3.76 -0.19
C ALA A 464 -31.77 -2.53 -0.01
N TYR A 465 -30.57 -2.70 0.56
CA TYR A 465 -29.59 -1.61 0.67
C TYR A 465 -29.10 -1.15 -0.70
N ILE A 466 -28.75 -2.06 -1.60
CA ILE A 466 -28.26 -1.73 -2.95
C ILE A 466 -29.33 -0.96 -3.73
N VAL A 467 -30.57 -1.46 -3.74
CA VAL A 467 -31.69 -0.80 -4.41
C VAL A 467 -32.04 0.52 -3.73
N GLY A 468 -32.07 0.55 -2.40
CA GLY A 468 -32.37 1.75 -1.61
C GLY A 468 -31.39 2.90 -1.88
N ILE A 469 -30.09 2.62 -1.93
CA ILE A 469 -29.06 3.61 -2.25
C ILE A 469 -29.21 4.12 -3.70
N ALA A 470 -29.50 3.23 -4.66
CA ALA A 470 -29.73 3.63 -6.04
C ALA A 470 -30.98 4.52 -6.19
N VAL A 471 -32.07 4.22 -5.48
CA VAL A 471 -33.29 5.04 -5.45
C VAL A 471 -33.01 6.39 -4.77
N ALA A 472 -32.27 6.40 -3.66
CA ALA A 472 -31.87 7.63 -2.97
C ALA A 472 -31.07 8.54 -3.90
N GLU A 473 -30.13 7.99 -4.69
CA GLU A 473 -29.37 8.76 -5.68
C GLU A 473 -30.28 9.38 -6.76
N ILE A 474 -31.25 8.63 -7.28
CA ILE A 474 -32.21 9.16 -8.26
C ILE A 474 -33.00 10.33 -7.66
N ILE A 475 -33.51 10.18 -6.43
CA ILE A 475 -34.26 11.22 -5.74
C ILE A 475 -33.39 12.47 -5.51
N LEU A 476 -32.16 12.28 -5.01
CA LEU A 476 -31.23 13.38 -4.77
C LEU A 476 -30.86 14.09 -6.07
N PHE A 477 -30.61 13.37 -7.16
CA PHE A 477 -30.33 13.94 -8.47
C PHE A 477 -31.47 14.85 -8.94
N VAL A 478 -32.72 14.39 -8.81
CA VAL A 478 -33.92 15.15 -9.16
C VAL A 478 -34.03 16.41 -8.30
N ILE A 479 -33.89 16.27 -6.97
CA ILE A 479 -33.94 17.39 -6.02
C ILE A 479 -32.88 18.43 -6.36
N VAL A 480 -31.62 18.02 -6.51
CA VAL A 480 -30.49 18.91 -6.80
C VAL A 480 -30.69 19.62 -8.13
N ARG A 481 -31.09 18.90 -9.18
CA ARG A 481 -31.38 19.49 -10.49
C ARG A 481 -32.44 20.59 -10.37
N TYR A 482 -33.57 20.32 -9.71
CA TYR A 482 -34.64 21.30 -9.59
C TYR A 482 -34.33 22.41 -8.59
N ALA A 483 -33.48 22.18 -7.58
CA ALA A 483 -32.94 23.22 -6.73
C ALA A 483 -32.09 24.22 -7.53
N ILE A 484 -31.24 23.73 -8.44
CA ILE A 484 -30.43 24.56 -9.36
C ILE A 484 -31.35 25.36 -10.30
N VAL A 485 -32.39 24.72 -10.87
CA VAL A 485 -33.38 25.42 -11.72
C VAL A 485 -34.14 26.49 -10.94
N LEU A 486 -34.54 26.19 -9.69
CA LEU A 486 -35.24 27.14 -8.82
C LEU A 486 -34.35 28.32 -8.47
N ARG A 487 -33.09 28.09 -8.10
CA ARG A 487 -32.08 29.13 -7.89
C ARG A 487 -31.99 30.03 -9.12
N ASP A 488 -31.77 29.46 -10.31
CA ASP A 488 -31.69 30.26 -11.55
C ASP A 488 -32.96 31.09 -11.78
N ARG A 489 -34.13 30.51 -11.51
CA ARG A 489 -35.40 31.21 -11.67
C ARG A 489 -35.55 32.38 -10.70
N MET A 490 -35.10 32.24 -9.46
CA MET A 490 -35.18 33.28 -8.42
C MET A 490 -34.21 34.44 -8.68
N PHE A 491 -33.05 34.18 -9.28
CA PHE A 491 -32.00 35.18 -9.47
C PHE A 491 -31.87 35.71 -10.91
N ARG A 492 -32.94 35.64 -11.71
CA ARG A 492 -33.01 36.30 -13.02
C ARG A 492 -32.94 37.83 -12.87
N PHE A 493 -31.74 38.39 -12.98
CA PHE A 493 -31.50 39.77 -13.39
C PHE A 493 -31.08 39.78 -14.87
N ALA A 494 -31.91 40.47 -15.68
CA ALA A 494 -31.82 40.76 -17.11
C ALA A 494 -32.08 39.59 -18.10
N PRO A 495 -32.89 39.81 -19.16
CA PRO A 495 -33.01 38.90 -20.28
C PRO A 495 -31.65 38.70 -20.95
N GLU A 496 -31.45 37.49 -21.46
CA GLU A 496 -30.40 37.16 -22.42
C GLU A 496 -30.50 38.18 -23.56
N ARG A 497 -29.49 39.05 -23.69
CA ARG A 497 -29.39 39.95 -24.83
C ARG A 497 -28.94 39.05 -25.97
N ASP A 498 -29.88 38.65 -26.82
CA ASP A 498 -29.58 37.98 -28.08
C ASP A 498 -28.67 38.93 -28.88
N ASP A 499 -27.37 38.67 -28.86
CA ASP A 499 -26.34 39.45 -29.57
C ASP A 499 -26.28 39.08 -31.06
N ASP A 500 -27.39 38.55 -31.60
CA ASP A 500 -27.60 38.31 -33.03
C ASP A 500 -28.11 39.56 -33.77
N SER A 501 -28.41 40.64 -33.05
CA SER A 501 -28.57 41.96 -33.67
C SER A 501 -27.21 42.63 -33.77
N GLU A 502 -26.72 42.86 -34.99
CA GLU A 502 -25.58 43.75 -35.27
C GLU A 502 -25.59 44.97 -34.33
N PRO A 503 -24.44 45.42 -33.81
CA PRO A 503 -24.39 46.67 -33.07
C PRO A 503 -24.85 47.78 -34.01
N GLN A 504 -26.10 48.20 -33.86
CA GLN A 504 -26.63 49.36 -34.53
C GLN A 504 -25.77 50.51 -34.03
N LYS A 505 -24.85 50.96 -34.90
CA LYS A 505 -24.09 52.19 -34.67
C LYS A 505 -25.08 53.25 -34.19
N PRO A 506 -24.76 54.02 -33.14
CA PRO A 506 -25.64 55.10 -32.72
C PRO A 506 -25.88 56.00 -33.93
N LYS A 507 -27.10 56.01 -34.46
CA LYS A 507 -27.53 57.00 -35.44
C LYS A 507 -27.87 58.26 -34.68
N GLU A 508 -26.86 58.92 -34.12
CA GLU A 508 -27.03 60.28 -33.62
C GLU A 508 -25.80 61.13 -33.98
N ALA A 509 -26.12 62.25 -34.64
CA ALA A 509 -25.33 63.48 -34.76
C ALA A 509 -24.26 63.59 -35.87
N LEU A 510 -24.53 63.15 -37.11
CA LEU A 510 -23.78 63.63 -38.28
C LEU A 510 -24.62 64.01 -39.52
N ASP A 511 -25.96 64.01 -39.45
CA ASP A 511 -26.84 64.39 -40.59
C ASP A 511 -27.64 65.68 -40.36
N GLU A 512 -27.30 66.51 -39.35
CA GLU A 512 -28.07 67.72 -39.02
C GLU A 512 -27.33 69.06 -39.18
N TRP A 513 -26.11 69.05 -39.74
CA TRP A 513 -25.46 70.28 -40.20
C TRP A 513 -24.98 70.07 -41.62
N GLU A 514 -25.75 70.59 -42.58
CA GLU A 514 -25.32 71.23 -43.84
C GLU A 514 -26.37 71.02 -44.94
N GLN A 515 -27.58 71.58 -44.74
CA GLN A 515 -28.36 72.09 -45.86
C GLN A 515 -28.02 73.57 -46.02
N VAL A 516 -26.87 73.85 -46.63
CA VAL A 516 -26.62 75.17 -47.22
C VAL A 516 -27.48 75.27 -48.47
N ASN A 517 -28.45 76.16 -48.41
CA ASN A 517 -29.30 76.52 -49.53
C ASN A 517 -28.44 77.18 -50.62
N TRP A 518 -28.27 76.53 -51.77
CA TRP A 518 -27.44 77.03 -52.87
C TRP A 518 -28.15 78.04 -53.77
N ASP A 519 -29.39 78.44 -53.46
CA ASP A 519 -30.19 79.33 -54.32
C ASP A 519 -29.90 80.82 -54.12
N ASP A 520 -29.09 81.21 -53.13
CA ASP A 520 -28.75 82.63 -52.85
C ASP A 520 -27.36 83.08 -53.37
N ALA A 521 -26.56 82.17 -53.94
CA ALA A 521 -25.18 82.48 -54.37
C ALA A 521 -25.05 82.97 -55.84
N GLU A 522 -26.14 82.98 -56.63
CA GLU A 522 -26.09 83.38 -58.05
C GLU A 522 -26.53 84.83 -58.35
N ARG A 523 -26.80 85.68 -57.35
CA ARG A 523 -27.30 87.06 -57.60
C ARG A 523 -26.33 88.22 -57.46
N HIS A 524 -25.10 88.03 -57.03
CA HIS A 524 -24.09 89.09 -57.03
C HIS A 524 -22.73 88.46 -57.38
N GLY A 525 -22.15 88.64 -58.57
CA GLY A 525 -21.98 89.91 -59.26
C GLY A 525 -20.54 90.41 -59.09
N GLY A 526 -19.58 89.73 -59.73
CA GLY A 526 -18.44 90.39 -60.37
C GLY A 526 -17.13 90.62 -59.60
N ARG A 527 -16.06 90.57 -60.43
CA ARG A 527 -14.69 91.12 -60.27
C ARG A 527 -13.63 90.30 -59.49
N GLY A 528 -12.67 89.79 -60.27
CA GLY A 528 -11.28 90.27 -60.15
C GLY A 528 -10.21 89.28 -59.67
N SER A 529 -9.54 88.63 -60.64
CA SER A 529 -8.08 88.54 -60.79
C SER A 529 -7.17 88.35 -59.55
N THR A 530 -6.50 87.19 -59.46
CA THR A 530 -5.03 86.91 -59.30
C THR A 530 -4.83 85.60 -58.52
N ARG A 531 -4.32 84.52 -59.11
CA ARG A 531 -2.92 84.11 -59.40
C ARG A 531 -2.21 83.46 -58.19
N SER A 532 -1.60 82.29 -58.47
CA SER A 532 -0.55 81.58 -57.71
C SER A 532 -1.07 80.88 -56.44
N SER A 533 -0.98 79.58 -56.19
CA SER A 533 0.00 78.51 -56.44
C SER A 533 -0.57 77.34 -55.60
N VAL A 534 -0.71 76.09 -56.02
CA VAL A 534 0.35 75.09 -56.16
C VAL A 534 -0.27 73.92 -56.94
N VAL A 535 0.23 73.71 -58.15
CA VAL A 535 0.13 72.46 -58.91
C VAL A 535 1.39 71.65 -58.55
N GLN A 536 1.33 70.33 -58.75
CA GLN A 536 2.45 69.37 -58.80
C GLN A 536 2.80 68.78 -57.41
N SER A 537 2.59 67.50 -57.13
CA SER A 537 3.02 66.35 -57.91
C SER A 537 2.02 65.17 -57.89
N VAL A 538 1.76 64.66 -59.09
CA VAL A 538 1.22 63.33 -59.38
C VAL A 538 2.40 62.37 -59.51
N ALA A 539 2.16 61.12 -59.10
CA ALA A 539 2.87 59.89 -59.46
C ALA A 539 4.27 59.64 -58.90
N GLU A 540 4.35 58.66 -57.99
CA GLU A 540 5.15 57.47 -58.26
C GLU A 540 4.29 56.23 -57.97
N ALA A 541 4.24 55.37 -58.98
CA ALA A 541 3.52 54.11 -59.02
C ALA A 541 4.53 52.96 -59.04
N LYS A 542 4.50 52.09 -58.04
CA LYS A 542 4.63 50.62 -58.16
C LYS A 542 4.44 49.93 -56.82
#